data_AF-A0A349WYR4-F1
#
_entry.id   AF-A0A349WYR4-F1
#
_cell.length_a   1.000
_cell.length_b   1.000
_cell.length_c   1.000
_cell.angle_alpha   90.00
_cell.angle_beta   90.00
_cell.angle_gamma   90.00
#
_symmetry.space_group_name_H-M   'P 1'
#
loop_
_entity.id
_entity.type
_entity.pdbx_description
1 polymer ?
#
loop_
_entity_poly.entity_id
_entity_poly.type
_entity_poly.pdbx_seq_one_letter_code
_entity_poly.pdbx_strand_id
1 'polypeptide(L)'
;MKRFISFFIFLSVLCIGSGVIFLFPVQAQIQEEDDKDDIYFIGVVKEISSTERETDPLFADQELKQVTIHLNTGSGWDVQAQYSDNVSTDADNLQVGEKVVVLKTDAFVGETRYVITDKYRLPSVGFLLILFFLSGIIFAGKKGFTSILGLLASLFILSFYTVPAIVQGSPPFVIACISSFIIAILSLTIAHGFSKQTTVALVSTVITLALSLGLSQFFVYTAKLFGLGTEDAYTLSLAGLSNIDLRGLLLAGIIIGILGVLDDVTTAQTATIKNLSAAGVRDFKKLYHAGADVGKEHIVSLVNTLALAYAGASLPLLLLFSLNEGQVPYWIILNGQMITEEIVRTLVGSTALILAVPISTLCAAWFYTRRTSDQA
;
A
#
# COMPACT_ATOMS: atom_id res chain seq x y z
N MET A 1 22.12 -21.49 -19.40
CA MET A 1 22.03 -20.15 -18.80
C MET A 1 21.54 -19.08 -19.78
N LYS A 2 22.16 -18.89 -20.97
CA LYS A 2 21.62 -17.99 -22.01
C LYS A 2 20.17 -18.30 -22.39
N ARG A 3 19.78 -19.58 -22.52
CA ARG A 3 18.40 -19.98 -22.80
C ARG A 3 17.40 -19.72 -21.65
N PHE A 4 17.84 -19.80 -20.39
CA PHE A 4 16.97 -19.58 -19.22
C PHE A 4 16.81 -18.08 -18.93
N ILE A 5 17.91 -17.32 -19.03
CA ILE A 5 17.89 -15.86 -19.01
C ILE A 5 17.11 -15.32 -20.21
N SER A 6 17.27 -15.90 -21.41
CA SER A 6 16.48 -15.53 -22.59
C SER A 6 15.02 -15.91 -22.47
N PHE A 7 14.66 -17.01 -21.79
CA PHE A 7 13.28 -17.39 -21.51
C PHE A 7 12.64 -16.45 -20.49
N PHE A 8 13.38 -16.05 -19.44
CA PHE A 8 12.90 -15.09 -18.45
C PHE A 8 12.83 -13.66 -19.01
N ILE A 9 13.79 -13.26 -19.85
CA ILE A 9 13.74 -12.01 -20.61
C ILE A 9 12.55 -12.05 -21.59
N PHE A 10 12.32 -13.17 -22.26
CA PHE A 10 11.16 -13.35 -23.13
C PHE A 10 9.84 -13.27 -22.35
N LEU A 11 9.75 -13.92 -21.19
CA LEU A 11 8.57 -13.87 -20.32
C LEU A 11 8.36 -12.48 -19.71
N SER A 12 9.44 -11.78 -19.32
CA SER A 12 9.35 -10.40 -18.86
C SER A 12 8.96 -9.45 -19.98
N VAL A 13 9.48 -9.65 -21.20
CA VAL A 13 9.08 -8.87 -22.39
C VAL A 13 7.66 -9.20 -22.82
N LEU A 14 7.18 -10.42 -22.59
CA LEU A 14 5.80 -10.82 -22.88
C LEU A 14 4.82 -10.26 -21.84
N CYS A 15 5.19 -10.22 -20.56
CA CYS A 15 4.38 -9.61 -19.49
C CYS A 15 4.43 -8.07 -19.51
N ILE A 16 5.59 -7.48 -19.80
CA ILE A 16 5.71 -6.05 -20.08
C ILE A 16 4.95 -5.75 -21.37
N GLY A 17 5.03 -6.59 -22.41
CA GLY A 17 4.29 -6.45 -23.66
C GLY A 17 2.78 -6.54 -23.48
N SER A 18 2.28 -7.48 -22.67
CA SER A 18 0.85 -7.56 -22.32
C SER A 18 0.42 -6.40 -21.42
N GLY A 19 1.29 -5.97 -20.50
CA GLY A 19 1.10 -4.75 -19.71
C GLY A 19 1.12 -3.49 -20.59
N VAL A 20 1.89 -3.48 -21.68
CA VAL A 20 1.97 -2.40 -22.67
C VAL A 20 0.70 -2.32 -23.53
N ILE A 21 0.08 -3.46 -23.83
CA ILE A 21 -1.25 -3.50 -24.47
C ILE A 21 -2.30 -2.82 -23.56
N PHE A 22 -2.09 -2.79 -22.24
CA PHE A 22 -2.92 -2.06 -21.27
C PHE A 22 -2.31 -0.72 -20.79
N LEU A 23 -1.08 -0.37 -21.17
CA LEU A 23 -0.46 0.96 -20.91
C LEU A 23 -1.00 2.02 -21.86
N PHE A 24 -1.62 1.62 -22.96
CA PHE A 24 -2.48 2.50 -23.74
C PHE A 24 -3.89 2.41 -23.16
N PRO A 25 -4.31 3.38 -22.34
CA PRO A 25 -5.72 3.45 -21.97
C PRO A 25 -6.51 3.55 -23.28
N VAL A 26 -7.53 2.70 -23.43
CA VAL A 26 -8.71 3.12 -24.20
C VAL A 26 -9.06 4.47 -23.60
N GLN A 27 -8.98 5.52 -24.42
CA GLN A 27 -9.24 6.91 -24.03
C GLN A 27 -10.38 6.93 -23.01
N ALA A 28 -10.05 7.16 -21.74
CA ALA A 28 -11.09 7.54 -20.80
C ALA A 28 -11.59 8.87 -21.36
N GLN A 29 -12.84 8.91 -21.81
CA GLN A 29 -13.58 10.15 -21.83
C GLN A 29 -13.74 10.56 -20.36
N ILE A 30 -12.65 11.07 -19.78
CA ILE A 30 -12.78 12.09 -18.75
C ILE A 30 -13.40 13.23 -19.52
N GLN A 31 -14.67 13.47 -19.27
CA GLN A 31 -15.31 14.69 -19.73
C GLN A 31 -14.46 15.82 -19.14
N GLU A 32 -13.67 16.48 -19.99
CA GLU A 32 -13.05 17.75 -19.65
C GLU A 32 -14.20 18.70 -19.36
N GLU A 33 -14.53 18.83 -18.08
CA GLU A 33 -15.33 19.93 -17.59
C GLU A 33 -14.40 21.14 -17.57
N ASP A 34 -14.33 21.78 -18.74
CA ASP A 34 -13.49 22.92 -19.16
C ASP A 34 -13.91 24.24 -18.49
N ASP A 35 -14.28 24.21 -17.20
CA ASP A 35 -14.57 25.43 -16.45
C ASP A 35 -14.46 25.23 -14.93
N LYS A 36 -13.24 25.10 -14.41
CA LYS A 36 -12.99 25.18 -12.97
C LYS A 36 -12.04 26.33 -12.70
N ASP A 37 -12.62 27.51 -12.44
CA ASP A 37 -12.04 28.42 -11.44
C ASP A 37 -11.61 27.57 -10.24
N ASP A 38 -10.35 27.71 -9.80
CA ASP A 38 -9.78 26.88 -8.72
C ASP A 38 -10.74 26.84 -7.52
N ILE A 39 -11.45 25.73 -7.34
CA ILE A 39 -12.42 25.56 -6.24
C ILE A 39 -11.67 25.43 -4.90
N TYR A 40 -10.35 25.14 -4.93
CA TYR A 40 -9.50 24.96 -3.76
C TYR A 40 -8.33 25.94 -3.73
N PHE A 41 -8.09 26.55 -2.56
CA PHE A 41 -7.02 27.50 -2.31
C PHE A 41 -6.18 27.11 -1.09
N ILE A 42 -4.92 27.56 -1.07
CA ILE A 42 -4.09 27.57 0.14
C ILE A 42 -4.31 28.90 0.84
N GLY A 43 -4.87 28.86 2.05
CA GLY A 43 -5.03 30.02 2.91
C GLY A 43 -4.02 30.05 4.05
N VAL A 44 -3.79 31.23 4.62
CA VAL A 44 -3.05 31.40 5.88
C VAL A 44 -3.96 32.06 6.89
N VAL A 45 -4.16 31.42 8.04
CA VAL A 45 -5.00 31.92 9.13
C VAL A 45 -4.41 33.23 9.66
N LYS A 46 -5.04 34.39 9.44
CA LYS A 46 -4.58 35.67 10.01
C LYS A 46 -5.18 35.97 11.37
N GLU A 47 -6.47 35.69 11.52
CA GLU A 47 -7.23 36.00 12.72
C GLU A 47 -8.34 34.96 12.87
N ILE A 48 -8.67 34.64 14.11
CA ILE A 48 -9.72 33.70 14.48
C ILE A 48 -10.77 34.56 15.22
N SER A 49 -11.81 34.98 14.50
CA SER A 49 -12.89 35.77 15.10
C SER A 49 -14.01 34.85 15.62
N SER A 50 -14.65 35.31 16.71
CA SER A 50 -15.62 34.65 17.60
C SER A 50 -16.42 33.48 17.06
N THR A 51 -16.54 32.46 17.91
CA THR A 51 -17.45 31.31 17.82
C THR A 51 -18.92 31.73 17.94
N GLU A 52 -19.67 31.69 16.85
CA GLU A 52 -21.14 31.60 16.94
C GLU A 52 -21.51 30.13 17.17
N ARG A 53 -22.44 29.89 18.11
CA ARG A 53 -23.02 28.57 18.38
C ARG A 53 -24.36 28.48 17.67
N GLU A 54 -24.43 27.63 16.66
CA GLU A 54 -25.69 27.32 15.98
C GLU A 54 -26.20 25.96 16.48
N THR A 55 -27.42 25.91 17.01
CA THR A 55 -28.08 24.69 17.48
C THR A 55 -28.95 24.14 16.37
N ASP A 56 -28.63 22.94 15.85
CA ASP A 56 -29.49 22.26 14.88
C ASP A 56 -30.65 21.55 15.61
N PRO A 57 -31.93 21.90 15.34
CA PRO A 57 -33.07 21.26 16.01
C PRO A 57 -33.39 19.82 15.55
N LEU A 58 -32.75 19.31 14.49
CA LEU A 58 -32.96 17.95 13.95
C LEU A 58 -31.93 16.92 14.44
N PHE A 59 -30.79 17.37 14.98
CA PHE A 59 -29.74 16.52 15.56
C PHE A 59 -29.51 16.91 17.03
N ALA A 60 -29.15 15.97 17.90
CA ALA A 60 -28.88 16.28 19.31
C ALA A 60 -27.80 17.38 19.43
N ASP A 61 -28.05 18.43 20.23
CA ASP A 61 -27.18 19.60 20.52
C ASP A 61 -25.74 19.48 19.99
N GLN A 62 -25.56 19.73 18.68
CA GLN A 62 -24.24 19.95 18.12
C GLN A 62 -23.95 21.45 18.20
N GLU A 63 -22.94 21.84 18.98
CA GLU A 63 -22.43 23.21 18.96
C GLU A 63 -21.63 23.41 17.67
N LEU A 64 -22.29 23.88 16.61
CA LEU A 64 -21.56 24.29 15.40
C LEU A 64 -20.82 25.58 15.74
N LYS A 65 -19.51 25.48 15.99
CA LYS A 65 -18.64 26.64 16.16
C LYS A 65 -18.27 27.19 14.79
N GLN A 66 -18.90 28.29 14.37
CA GLN A 66 -18.43 29.00 13.17
C GLN A 66 -17.27 29.91 13.55
N VAL A 67 -16.09 29.67 12.97
CA VAL A 67 -14.93 30.57 13.09
C VAL A 67 -14.80 31.35 11.80
N THR A 68 -14.75 32.68 11.89
CA THR A 68 -14.47 33.55 10.74
C THR A 68 -12.96 33.77 10.67
N ILE A 69 -12.33 33.32 9.58
CA ILE A 69 -10.88 33.46 9.38
C ILE A 69 -10.62 34.32 8.17
N HIS A 70 -9.81 35.37 8.34
CA HIS A 70 -9.23 36.13 7.22
C HIS A 70 -8.06 35.34 6.62
N LEU A 71 -8.17 35.00 5.34
CA LEU A 71 -7.18 34.19 4.63
C LEU A 71 -6.63 34.96 3.44
N ASN A 72 -5.31 34.95 3.26
CA ASN A 72 -4.70 35.35 1.99
C ASN A 72 -4.64 34.12 1.06
N THR A 73 -5.46 34.09 0.01
CA THR A 73 -5.61 32.93 -0.89
C THR A 73 -4.60 32.90 -2.05
N GLY A 74 -3.45 33.58 -1.95
CA GLY A 74 -2.46 33.65 -3.04
C GLY A 74 -2.90 34.52 -4.23
N SER A 75 -4.20 34.75 -4.40
CA SER A 75 -4.81 35.72 -5.32
C SER A 75 -4.79 37.17 -4.80
N GLY A 76 -4.38 37.38 -3.53
CA GLY A 76 -4.16 38.69 -2.92
C GLY A 76 -5.31 39.27 -2.10
N TRP A 77 -6.39 38.52 -1.85
CA TRP A 77 -7.58 39.00 -1.14
C TRP A 77 -7.70 38.35 0.23
N ASP A 78 -8.09 39.14 1.23
CA ASP A 78 -8.51 38.63 2.55
C ASP A 78 -9.98 38.20 2.45
N VAL A 79 -10.21 36.89 2.51
CA VAL A 79 -11.56 36.31 2.48
C VAL A 79 -11.94 35.79 3.85
N GLN A 80 -13.23 35.91 4.20
CA GLN A 80 -13.80 35.27 5.37
C GLN A 80 -14.16 33.83 5.01
N ALA A 81 -13.53 32.87 5.68
CA ALA A 81 -13.93 31.47 5.60
C ALA A 81 -14.58 31.00 6.89
N GLN A 82 -15.57 30.13 6.75
CA GLN A 82 -16.18 29.41 7.84
C GLN A 82 -15.52 28.05 8.01
N TYR A 83 -15.49 27.60 9.26
CA TYR A 83 -15.05 26.27 9.65
C TYR A 83 -16.16 25.69 10.52
N SER A 84 -16.60 24.46 10.23
CA SER A 84 -17.70 23.79 10.94
C SER A 84 -17.15 22.59 11.70
N ASP A 85 -17.25 22.63 13.02
CA ASP A 85 -16.84 21.54 13.91
C ASP A 85 -17.99 20.53 14.07
N ASN A 86 -18.17 19.65 13.08
CA ASN A 86 -19.23 18.63 13.15
C ASN A 86 -18.81 17.43 14.02
N VAL A 87 -17.54 17.36 14.42
CA VAL A 87 -16.95 16.29 15.24
C VAL A 87 -15.80 16.92 16.02
N SER A 88 -15.98 17.12 17.32
CA SER A 88 -15.07 17.73 18.29
C SER A 88 -13.59 17.29 18.16
N THR A 89 -12.91 17.77 17.13
CA THR A 89 -11.55 17.38 16.78
C THR A 89 -10.89 18.52 16.03
N ASP A 90 -9.86 19.07 16.65
CA ASP A 90 -8.89 20.04 16.10
C ASP A 90 -9.35 21.47 15.78
N ALA A 91 -10.64 21.82 15.92
CA ALA A 91 -11.13 23.19 15.82
C ALA A 91 -10.49 24.16 16.84
N ASP A 92 -10.25 23.69 18.06
CA ASP A 92 -9.58 24.46 19.13
C ASP A 92 -8.04 24.55 18.92
N ASN A 93 -7.49 23.93 17.86
CA ASN A 93 -6.05 23.85 17.58
C ASN A 93 -5.59 24.62 16.33
N LEU A 94 -6.47 25.31 15.58
CA LEU A 94 -6.02 26.16 14.49
C LEU A 94 -5.25 27.36 15.05
N GLN A 95 -4.04 27.59 14.55
CA GLN A 95 -3.19 28.69 15.02
C GLN A 95 -3.06 29.81 13.99
N VAL A 96 -2.96 31.06 14.45
CA VAL A 96 -2.61 32.19 13.59
C VAL A 96 -1.25 31.91 12.93
N GLY A 97 -1.19 32.07 11.61
CA GLY A 97 -0.05 31.75 10.76
C GLY A 97 -0.07 30.33 10.16
N GLU A 98 -1.02 29.48 10.54
CA GLU A 98 -1.15 28.13 10.00
C GLU A 98 -1.66 28.15 8.56
N LYS A 99 -1.14 27.24 7.73
CA LYS A 99 -1.59 27.05 6.34
C LYS A 99 -2.74 26.06 6.31
N VAL A 100 -3.82 26.40 5.62
CA VAL A 100 -5.05 25.61 5.52
C VAL A 100 -5.49 25.44 4.06
N VAL A 101 -6.28 24.40 3.80
CA VAL A 101 -6.95 24.16 2.52
C VAL A 101 -8.36 24.71 2.60
N VAL A 102 -8.72 25.53 1.61
CA VAL A 102 -9.94 26.32 1.59
C VAL A 102 -10.73 25.95 0.34
N LEU A 103 -11.97 25.54 0.50
CA LEU A 103 -12.92 25.28 -0.57
C LEU A 103 -13.77 26.54 -0.80
N LYS A 104 -13.81 27.04 -2.04
CA LYS A 104 -14.78 28.04 -2.49
C LYS A 104 -16.02 27.30 -2.96
N THR A 105 -17.17 27.57 -2.35
CA THR A 105 -18.46 27.00 -2.76
C THR A 105 -19.43 28.14 -3.06
N ASP A 106 -20.14 28.04 -4.17
CA ASP A 106 -21.21 28.97 -4.48
C ASP A 106 -22.48 28.50 -3.76
N ALA A 107 -22.98 29.31 -2.82
CA ALA A 107 -24.22 28.99 -2.15
C ALA A 107 -25.40 29.10 -3.14
N PHE A 108 -26.47 28.32 -2.89
CA PHE A 108 -27.72 28.35 -3.67
C PHE A 108 -28.36 29.76 -3.81
N VAL A 109 -27.93 30.74 -3.01
CA VAL A 109 -28.43 32.12 -2.98
C VAL A 109 -27.52 33.11 -3.73
N GLY A 110 -26.45 32.64 -4.40
CA GLY A 110 -25.54 33.50 -5.17
C GLY A 110 -24.46 34.20 -4.34
N GLU A 111 -24.30 33.82 -3.07
CA GLU A 111 -23.17 34.26 -2.23
C GLU A 111 -22.05 33.21 -2.29
N THR A 112 -20.83 33.66 -2.60
CA THR A 112 -19.64 32.81 -2.53
C THR A 112 -19.24 32.61 -1.07
N ARG A 113 -19.21 31.36 -0.62
CA ARG A 113 -18.80 30.96 0.73
C ARG A 113 -17.43 30.26 0.66
N TYR A 114 -16.53 30.60 1.57
CA TYR A 114 -15.27 29.88 1.74
C TYR A 114 -15.37 28.97 2.95
N VAL A 115 -14.97 27.70 2.81
CA VAL A 115 -14.99 26.71 3.88
C VAL A 115 -13.61 26.11 4.04
N ILE A 116 -13.07 26.12 5.26
CA ILE A 116 -11.82 25.42 5.55
C ILE A 116 -12.12 23.92 5.65
N THR A 117 -11.45 23.13 4.82
CA THR A 117 -11.67 21.68 4.77
C THR A 117 -10.62 20.90 5.56
N ASP A 118 -9.37 21.37 5.57
CA ASP A 118 -8.27 20.68 6.26
C ASP A 118 -7.03 21.57 6.46
N LYS A 119 -6.04 21.11 7.23
CA LYS A 119 -4.71 21.72 7.38
C LYS A 119 -3.80 21.38 6.20
N TYR A 120 -2.96 22.32 5.77
CA TYR A 120 -2.04 22.12 4.64
C TYR A 120 -0.73 21.43 5.09
N ARG A 121 -0.67 20.10 4.97
CA ARG A 121 0.42 19.27 5.52
C ARG A 121 1.57 18.95 4.54
N LEU A 122 1.43 19.26 3.25
CA LEU A 122 2.40 18.86 2.21
C LEU A 122 3.86 19.28 2.49
N PRO A 123 4.18 20.49 2.98
CA PRO A 123 5.55 20.87 3.29
C PRO A 123 6.17 20.00 4.39
N SER A 124 5.41 19.72 5.46
CA SER A 124 5.86 18.88 6.58
C SER A 124 6.07 17.43 6.14
N VAL A 125 5.16 16.89 5.34
CA VAL A 125 5.30 15.54 4.75
C VAL A 125 6.54 15.49 3.83
N GLY A 126 6.76 16.52 3.01
CA GLY A 126 7.94 16.63 2.16
C GLY A 126 9.25 16.61 2.95
N PHE A 127 9.31 17.34 4.07
CA PHE A 127 10.47 17.32 4.97
C PHE A 127 10.73 15.92 5.55
N LEU A 128 9.68 15.24 6.04
CA LEU A 128 9.79 13.88 6.58
C LEU A 128 10.23 12.87 5.52
N LEU A 129 9.74 12.99 4.29
CA LEU A 129 10.17 12.15 3.17
C LEU A 129 11.66 12.35 2.83
N ILE A 130 12.13 13.61 2.80
CA ILE A 130 13.54 13.93 2.58
C ILE A 130 14.39 13.31 3.70
N LEU A 131 13.97 13.44 4.96
CA LEU A 131 14.68 12.86 6.10
C LEU A 131 14.77 11.33 6.00
N PHE A 132 13.68 10.66 5.63
CA PHE A 132 13.63 9.22 5.43
C PHE A 132 14.59 8.76 4.33
N PHE A 133 14.53 9.38 3.14
CA PHE A 133 15.41 9.03 2.02
C PHE A 133 16.87 9.32 2.33
N LEU A 134 17.16 10.46 2.96
CA LEU A 134 18.53 10.82 3.34
C LEU A 134 19.10 9.82 4.35
N SER A 135 18.31 9.40 5.33
CA SER A 135 18.70 8.36 6.29
C SER A 135 19.05 7.04 5.58
N GLY A 136 18.18 6.58 4.66
CA GLY A 136 18.44 5.38 3.86
C GLY A 136 19.74 5.47 3.05
N ILE A 137 20.02 6.61 2.43
CA ILE A 137 21.25 6.85 1.66
C ILE A 137 22.48 6.92 2.57
N ILE A 138 22.39 7.55 3.75
CA ILE A 138 23.50 7.63 4.70
C ILE A 138 23.89 6.24 5.20
N PHE A 139 22.93 5.41 5.61
CA PHE A 139 23.20 4.10 6.20
C PHE A 139 23.49 2.99 5.18
N ALA A 140 22.88 3.03 3.99
CA ALA A 140 23.03 1.99 2.97
C ALA A 140 23.80 2.44 1.72
N GLY A 141 24.24 3.70 1.65
CA GLY A 141 25.03 4.25 0.55
C GLY A 141 24.33 4.13 -0.81
N LYS A 142 25.08 3.67 -1.82
CA LYS A 142 24.54 3.43 -3.17
C LYS A 142 23.37 2.44 -3.18
N LYS A 143 23.38 1.43 -2.30
CA LYS A 143 22.30 0.45 -2.20
C LYS A 143 21.03 1.05 -1.61
N GLY A 144 21.18 2.02 -0.69
CA GLY A 144 20.05 2.79 -0.17
C GLY A 144 19.35 3.57 -1.28
N PHE A 145 20.14 4.28 -2.10
CA PHE A 145 19.61 5.02 -3.24
C PHE A 145 18.90 4.12 -4.26
N THR A 146 19.50 2.99 -4.66
CA THR A 146 18.87 2.08 -5.62
C THR A 146 17.62 1.41 -5.06
N SER A 147 17.58 1.10 -3.76
CA SER A 147 16.38 0.61 -3.09
C SER A 147 15.22 1.62 -3.15
N ILE A 148 15.51 2.90 -2.90
CA ILE A 148 14.52 3.99 -3.02
C ILE A 148 13.99 4.08 -4.46
N LEU A 149 14.85 3.97 -5.47
CA LEU A 149 14.40 3.93 -6.88
C LEU A 149 13.50 2.72 -7.16
N GLY A 150 13.80 1.56 -6.58
CA GLY A 150 12.94 0.37 -6.67
C GLY A 150 11.55 0.63 -6.08
N LEU A 151 11.49 1.25 -4.89
CA LEU A 151 10.23 1.65 -4.25
C LEU A 151 9.43 2.64 -5.11
N LEU A 152 10.09 3.67 -5.65
CA LEU A 152 9.44 4.66 -6.52
C LEU A 152 8.91 4.01 -7.81
N ALA A 153 9.62 3.04 -8.38
CA ALA A 153 9.13 2.28 -9.52
C ALA A 153 7.88 1.46 -9.16
N SER A 154 7.85 0.82 -7.99
CA SER A 154 6.66 0.12 -7.49
C SER A 154 5.46 1.06 -7.34
N LEU A 155 5.65 2.21 -6.68
CA LEU A 155 4.62 3.23 -6.52
C LEU A 155 4.14 3.77 -7.87
N PHE A 156 5.04 3.99 -8.82
CA PHE A 156 4.71 4.42 -10.17
C PHE A 156 3.78 3.41 -10.87
N ILE A 157 4.08 2.12 -10.80
CA ILE A 157 3.22 1.06 -11.39
C ILE A 157 1.86 1.00 -10.69
N LEU A 158 1.81 1.21 -9.37
CA LEU A 158 0.55 1.25 -8.65
C LEU A 158 -0.31 2.46 -9.08
N SER A 159 0.28 3.66 -9.07
CA SER A 159 -0.45 4.91 -9.34
C SER A 159 -0.80 5.13 -10.81
N PHE A 160 0.07 4.75 -11.75
CA PHE A 160 -0.10 5.07 -13.18
C PHE A 160 -0.57 3.89 -14.03
N TYR A 161 -0.57 2.67 -13.50
CA TYR A 161 -1.05 1.49 -14.21
C TYR A 161 -2.14 0.74 -13.43
N THR A 162 -1.87 0.34 -12.19
CA THR A 162 -2.77 -0.54 -11.42
C THR A 162 -4.09 0.14 -11.07
N VAL A 163 -4.03 1.31 -10.43
CA VAL A 163 -5.23 2.06 -10.03
C VAL A 163 -6.03 2.51 -11.26
N PRO A 164 -5.43 3.15 -12.30
CA PRO A 164 -6.17 3.54 -13.49
C PRO A 164 -6.84 2.38 -14.22
N ALA A 165 -6.17 1.22 -14.34
CA ALA A 165 -6.76 0.05 -15.00
C ALA A 165 -7.98 -0.49 -14.24
N ILE A 166 -7.93 -0.49 -12.90
CA ILE A 166 -9.07 -0.89 -12.05
C ILE A 166 -10.24 0.10 -12.21
N VAL A 167 -9.95 1.41 -12.17
CA VAL A 167 -10.98 2.45 -12.35
C VAL A 167 -11.64 2.36 -13.72
N GLN A 168 -10.89 1.94 -14.76
CA GLN A 168 -11.42 1.68 -16.11
C GLN A 168 -12.25 0.38 -16.21
N GLY A 169 -12.47 -0.35 -15.11
CA GLY A 169 -13.30 -1.54 -15.06
C GLY A 169 -12.56 -2.85 -15.31
N SER A 170 -11.22 -2.84 -15.34
CA SER A 170 -10.46 -4.09 -15.43
C SER A 170 -10.59 -4.91 -14.15
N PRO A 171 -10.62 -6.26 -14.21
CA PRO A 171 -10.73 -7.10 -13.02
C PRO A 171 -9.56 -6.87 -12.05
N PRO A 172 -9.79 -6.39 -10.80
CA PRO A 172 -8.71 -5.97 -9.91
C PRO A 172 -7.72 -7.08 -9.57
N PHE A 173 -8.20 -8.31 -9.39
CA PHE A 173 -7.35 -9.47 -9.12
C PHE A 173 -6.35 -9.74 -10.25
N VAL A 174 -6.78 -9.64 -11.51
CA VAL A 174 -5.92 -9.91 -12.67
C VAL A 174 -4.88 -8.79 -12.81
N ILE A 175 -5.31 -7.54 -12.68
CA ILE A 175 -4.39 -6.39 -12.73
C ILE A 175 -3.34 -6.51 -11.61
N ALA A 176 -3.75 -6.85 -10.39
CA ALA A 176 -2.80 -7.06 -9.29
C ALA A 176 -1.81 -8.19 -9.56
N CYS A 177 -2.24 -9.32 -10.13
CA CYS A 177 -1.31 -10.39 -10.53
C CYS A 177 -0.22 -9.87 -11.50
N ILE A 178 -0.64 -9.12 -12.53
CA ILE A 178 0.26 -8.57 -13.54
C ILE A 178 1.18 -7.53 -12.92
N SER A 179 0.61 -6.57 -12.18
CA SER A 179 1.34 -5.51 -11.48
C SER A 179 2.35 -6.09 -10.51
N SER A 180 1.97 -7.07 -9.69
CA SER A 180 2.87 -7.71 -8.74
C SER A 180 4.04 -8.41 -9.42
N PHE A 181 3.82 -9.04 -10.57
CA PHE A 181 4.92 -9.63 -11.35
C PHE A 181 5.85 -8.57 -11.94
N ILE A 182 5.30 -7.50 -12.53
CA ILE A 182 6.08 -6.38 -13.08
C ILE A 182 6.88 -5.68 -11.97
N ILE A 183 6.23 -5.40 -10.84
CA ILE A 183 6.84 -4.80 -9.65
C ILE A 183 7.97 -5.69 -9.16
N ALA A 184 7.74 -6.99 -8.96
CA ALA A 184 8.78 -7.92 -8.49
C ALA A 184 10.04 -7.90 -9.37
N ILE A 185 9.87 -7.87 -10.70
CA ILE A 185 10.99 -7.80 -11.64
C ILE A 185 11.71 -6.46 -11.51
N LEU A 186 10.97 -5.34 -11.59
CA LEU A 186 11.56 -4.01 -11.64
C LEU A 186 12.17 -3.61 -10.29
N SER A 187 11.44 -3.74 -9.19
CA SER A 187 11.91 -3.36 -7.85
C SER A 187 13.20 -4.11 -7.51
N LEU A 188 13.21 -5.43 -7.69
CA LEU A 188 14.34 -6.28 -7.31
C LEU A 188 15.56 -6.04 -8.20
N THR A 189 15.36 -5.87 -9.52
CA THR A 189 16.48 -5.60 -10.44
C THR A 189 17.06 -4.20 -10.28
N ILE A 190 16.23 -3.19 -10.01
CA ILE A 190 16.68 -1.82 -9.73
C ILE A 190 17.40 -1.77 -8.38
N ALA A 191 16.78 -2.31 -7.32
CA ALA A 191 17.30 -2.22 -5.96
C ALA A 191 18.62 -2.98 -5.77
N HIS A 192 18.70 -4.21 -6.30
CA HIS A 192 19.82 -5.12 -6.05
C HIS A 192 20.78 -5.28 -7.24
N GLY A 193 20.42 -4.74 -8.40
CA GLY A 193 21.18 -4.89 -9.64
C GLY A 193 21.08 -6.29 -10.25
N PHE A 194 21.58 -6.43 -11.48
CA PHE A 194 21.61 -7.72 -12.18
C PHE A 194 22.72 -8.61 -11.62
N SER A 195 22.34 -9.58 -10.79
CA SER A 195 23.25 -10.58 -10.25
C SER A 195 22.62 -11.97 -10.24
N LYS A 196 23.45 -13.02 -10.14
CA LYS A 196 22.96 -14.40 -9.99
C LYS A 196 22.07 -14.56 -8.77
N GLN A 197 22.44 -13.89 -7.68
CA GLN A 197 21.65 -13.87 -6.46
C GLN A 197 20.28 -13.24 -6.69
N THR A 198 20.25 -12.08 -7.36
CA THR A 198 19.01 -11.38 -7.71
C THR A 198 18.10 -12.24 -8.60
N THR A 199 18.66 -12.97 -9.57
CA THR A 199 17.86 -13.87 -10.42
C THR A 199 17.28 -15.04 -9.63
N VAL A 200 18.06 -15.63 -8.72
CA VAL A 200 17.56 -16.71 -7.86
C VAL A 200 16.48 -16.19 -6.91
N ALA A 201 16.69 -15.01 -6.31
CA ALA A 201 15.70 -14.34 -5.47
C ALA A 201 14.40 -14.13 -6.25
N LEU A 202 14.47 -13.53 -7.44
CA LEU A 202 13.32 -13.27 -8.30
C LEU A 202 12.52 -14.54 -8.60
N VAL A 203 13.20 -15.63 -8.98
CA VAL A 203 12.55 -16.91 -9.27
C VAL A 203 11.83 -17.42 -8.02
N SER A 204 12.46 -17.33 -6.85
CA SER A 204 11.82 -17.68 -5.58
C SER A 204 10.61 -16.79 -5.28
N THR A 205 10.72 -15.47 -5.47
CA THR A 205 9.62 -14.52 -5.28
C THR A 205 8.45 -14.88 -6.19
N VAL A 206 8.68 -15.16 -7.46
CA VAL A 206 7.63 -15.51 -8.43
C VAL A 206 6.94 -16.82 -8.06
N ILE A 207 7.70 -17.85 -7.66
CA ILE A 207 7.13 -19.14 -7.23
C ILE A 207 6.28 -18.96 -5.98
N THR A 208 6.81 -18.24 -4.98
CA THR A 208 6.08 -17.99 -3.74
C THR A 208 4.85 -17.13 -3.99
N LEU A 209 4.96 -16.08 -4.81
CA LEU A 209 3.85 -15.21 -5.18
C LEU A 209 2.74 -16.02 -5.86
N ALA A 210 3.08 -16.92 -6.80
CA ALA A 210 2.09 -17.78 -7.46
C ALA A 210 1.34 -18.69 -6.46
N LEU A 211 2.03 -19.22 -5.44
CA LEU A 211 1.39 -19.96 -4.36
C LEU A 211 0.53 -19.06 -3.48
N SER A 212 0.97 -17.83 -3.19
CA SER A 212 0.20 -16.84 -2.44
C SER A 212 -1.07 -16.42 -3.18
N LEU A 213 -1.06 -16.35 -4.52
CA LEU A 213 -2.26 -16.13 -5.33
C LEU A 213 -3.31 -17.21 -5.04
N GLY A 214 -2.93 -18.49 -5.19
CA GLY A 214 -3.82 -19.60 -4.92
C GLY A 214 -4.30 -19.66 -3.47
N LEU A 215 -3.40 -19.36 -2.52
CA LEU A 215 -3.72 -19.32 -1.10
C LEU A 215 -4.70 -18.21 -0.76
N SER A 216 -4.50 -17.00 -1.30
CA SER A 216 -5.38 -15.85 -1.07
C SER A 216 -6.79 -16.15 -1.55
N GLN A 217 -6.93 -16.72 -2.75
CA GLN A 217 -8.20 -17.17 -3.27
C GLN A 217 -8.80 -18.25 -2.35
N PHE A 218 -8.05 -19.29 -2.02
CA PHE A 218 -8.55 -20.35 -1.14
C PHE A 218 -9.12 -19.80 0.18
N PHE A 219 -8.40 -18.90 0.86
CA PHE A 219 -8.85 -18.33 2.12
C PHE A 219 -10.06 -17.39 1.94
N VAL A 220 -10.02 -16.48 0.97
CA VAL A 220 -11.10 -15.53 0.69
C VAL A 220 -12.39 -16.23 0.23
N TYR A 221 -12.27 -17.33 -0.54
CA TYR A 221 -13.40 -18.16 -0.94
C TYR A 221 -13.95 -19.01 0.20
N THR A 222 -13.09 -19.63 1.00
CA THR A 222 -13.51 -20.45 2.14
C THR A 222 -14.17 -19.61 3.23
N ALA A 223 -13.63 -18.42 3.51
CA ALA A 223 -14.18 -17.47 4.49
C ALA A 223 -15.38 -16.67 3.95
N LYS A 224 -15.79 -16.89 2.69
CA LYS A 224 -16.94 -16.21 2.05
C LYS A 224 -16.85 -14.68 2.12
N LEU A 225 -15.65 -14.14 1.94
CA LEU A 225 -15.40 -12.70 1.98
C LEU A 225 -15.80 -12.03 0.65
N PHE A 226 -16.38 -10.84 0.73
CA PHE A 226 -16.88 -10.07 -0.43
C PHE A 226 -16.11 -8.76 -0.69
N GLY A 227 -15.17 -8.37 0.18
CA GLY A 227 -14.33 -7.18 0.00
C GLY A 227 -14.94 -5.86 0.49
N LEU A 228 -15.82 -5.91 1.47
CA LEU A 228 -16.45 -4.76 2.14
C LEU A 228 -15.94 -4.59 3.58
N GLY A 229 -14.78 -5.16 3.93
CA GLY A 229 -14.23 -5.12 5.28
C GLY A 229 -13.55 -3.81 5.66
N THR A 230 -13.51 -2.81 4.78
CA THR A 230 -12.97 -1.48 5.09
C THR A 230 -13.98 -0.39 4.77
N GLU A 231 -13.92 0.72 5.51
CA GLU A 231 -14.77 1.90 5.29
C GLU A 231 -14.54 2.50 3.89
N ASP A 232 -13.30 2.47 3.40
CA ASP A 232 -12.96 2.91 2.05
C ASP A 232 -13.64 2.06 0.97
N ALA A 233 -13.61 0.73 1.12
CA ALA A 233 -14.26 -0.19 0.17
C ALA A 233 -15.79 -0.03 0.21
N TYR A 234 -16.36 0.20 1.39
CA TYR A 234 -17.76 0.53 1.55
C TYR A 234 -18.12 1.85 0.86
N THR A 235 -17.33 2.91 1.08
CA THR A 235 -17.51 4.22 0.42
C THR A 235 -17.40 4.09 -1.10
N LEU A 236 -16.43 3.32 -1.59
CA LEU A 236 -16.26 3.04 -3.02
C LEU A 236 -17.49 2.33 -3.61
N SER A 237 -18.11 1.41 -2.85
CA SER A 237 -19.33 0.72 -3.26
C SER A 237 -20.53 1.67 -3.41
N LEU A 238 -20.59 2.73 -2.58
CA LEU A 238 -21.64 3.75 -2.62
C LEU A 238 -21.41 4.80 -3.71
N ALA A 239 -20.15 5.02 -4.12
CA ALA A 239 -19.77 6.01 -5.12
C ALA A 239 -20.30 5.70 -6.55
N GLY A 240 -21.04 4.60 -6.75
CA GLY A 240 -21.71 4.31 -8.02
C GLY A 240 -20.77 3.88 -9.16
N LEU A 241 -19.50 3.58 -8.86
CA LEU A 241 -18.56 2.90 -9.75
C LEU A 241 -19.06 1.45 -9.96
N SER A 242 -20.07 1.31 -10.81
CA SER A 242 -20.96 0.15 -10.95
C SER A 242 -20.29 -1.14 -11.48
N ASN A 243 -18.96 -1.18 -11.56
CA ASN A 243 -18.18 -2.26 -12.16
C ASN A 243 -16.93 -2.69 -11.38
N ILE A 244 -16.65 -2.18 -10.18
CA ILE A 244 -15.48 -2.63 -9.43
C ILE A 244 -15.82 -3.88 -8.62
N ASP A 245 -15.21 -5.01 -8.97
CA ASP A 245 -15.25 -6.24 -8.17
C ASP A 245 -14.49 -6.05 -6.84
N LEU A 246 -15.21 -5.75 -5.77
CA LEU A 246 -14.66 -5.50 -4.44
C LEU A 246 -13.95 -6.72 -3.84
N ARG A 247 -14.43 -7.92 -4.16
CA ARG A 247 -13.75 -9.15 -3.73
C ARG A 247 -12.42 -9.31 -4.46
N GLY A 248 -12.41 -9.02 -5.76
CA GLY A 248 -11.20 -8.92 -6.57
C GLY A 248 -10.25 -7.85 -6.03
N LEU A 249 -10.77 -6.72 -5.53
CA LEU A 249 -10.00 -5.64 -4.92
C LEU A 249 -9.38 -6.06 -3.57
N LEU A 250 -10.11 -6.80 -2.74
CA LEU A 250 -9.56 -7.43 -1.53
C LEU A 250 -8.41 -8.37 -1.87
N LEU A 251 -8.60 -9.26 -2.86
CA LEU A 251 -7.53 -10.15 -3.33
C LEU A 251 -6.33 -9.34 -3.84
N ALA A 252 -6.56 -8.30 -4.63
CA ALA A 252 -5.52 -7.41 -5.13
C ALA A 252 -4.69 -6.79 -3.99
N GLY A 253 -5.35 -6.24 -2.97
CA GLY A 253 -4.71 -5.66 -1.79
C GLY A 253 -3.85 -6.67 -1.03
N ILE A 254 -4.37 -7.89 -0.82
CA ILE A 254 -3.61 -8.99 -0.17
C ILE A 254 -2.34 -9.30 -0.97
N ILE A 255 -2.43 -9.42 -2.29
CA ILE A 255 -1.30 -9.83 -3.15
C ILE A 255 -0.23 -8.75 -3.26
N ILE A 256 -0.64 -7.49 -3.43
CA ILE A 256 0.30 -6.35 -3.44
C ILE A 256 0.98 -6.21 -2.08
N GLY A 257 0.24 -6.35 -0.97
CA GLY A 257 0.80 -6.32 0.37
C GLY A 257 1.81 -7.44 0.63
N ILE A 258 1.51 -8.67 0.19
CA ILE A 258 2.42 -9.82 0.32
C ILE A 258 3.71 -9.60 -0.46
N LEU A 259 3.62 -9.11 -1.70
CA LEU A 259 4.79 -8.88 -2.55
C LEU A 259 5.83 -8.00 -1.86
N GLY A 260 5.39 -6.94 -1.16
CA GLY A 260 6.27 -6.01 -0.47
C GLY A 260 7.18 -6.70 0.55
N VAL A 261 6.67 -7.72 1.25
CA VAL A 261 7.46 -8.47 2.24
C VAL A 261 8.22 -9.65 1.61
N LEU A 262 7.72 -10.22 0.50
CA LEU A 262 8.39 -11.34 -0.18
C LEU A 262 9.76 -10.96 -0.75
N ASP A 263 9.93 -9.73 -1.24
CA ASP A 263 11.22 -9.25 -1.76
C ASP A 263 12.32 -9.35 -0.69
N ASP A 264 12.04 -8.81 0.51
CA ASP A 264 12.97 -8.84 1.64
C ASP A 264 13.36 -10.27 2.03
N VAL A 265 12.37 -11.16 2.15
CA VAL A 265 12.63 -12.55 2.57
C VAL A 265 13.44 -13.30 1.54
N THR A 266 13.02 -13.27 0.28
CA THR A 266 13.69 -14.04 -0.77
C THR A 266 15.09 -13.51 -1.04
N THR A 267 15.30 -12.20 -0.99
CA THR A 267 16.62 -11.61 -1.17
C THR A 267 17.56 -11.92 0.00
N ALA A 268 17.09 -11.79 1.24
CA ALA A 268 17.88 -12.13 2.42
C ALA A 268 18.25 -13.62 2.46
N GLN A 269 17.28 -14.51 2.23
CA GLN A 269 17.53 -15.95 2.25
C GLN A 269 18.50 -16.39 1.16
N THR A 270 18.31 -15.93 -0.08
CA THR A 270 19.25 -16.26 -1.16
C THR A 270 20.65 -15.71 -0.93
N ALA A 271 20.79 -14.57 -0.23
CA ALA A 271 22.08 -14.05 0.22
C ALA A 271 22.75 -14.99 1.23
N THR A 272 22.00 -15.47 2.22
CA THR A 272 22.47 -16.42 3.23
C THR A 272 23.02 -17.68 2.58
N ILE A 273 22.26 -18.29 1.65
CA ILE A 273 22.69 -19.52 0.96
C ILE A 273 23.94 -19.29 0.11
N LYS A 274 24.01 -18.15 -0.60
CA LYS A 274 25.20 -17.76 -1.37
C LYS A 274 26.43 -17.68 -0.47
N ASN A 275 26.31 -17.06 0.71
CA ASN A 275 27.42 -16.89 1.63
C ASN A 275 27.85 -18.23 2.26
N LEU A 276 26.91 -19.09 2.62
CA LEU A 276 27.20 -20.45 3.10
C LEU A 276 27.92 -21.29 2.02
N SER A 277 27.49 -21.19 0.78
CA SER A 277 28.15 -21.86 -0.35
C SER A 277 29.57 -21.32 -0.56
N ALA A 278 29.76 -20.00 -0.50
CA ALA A 278 31.08 -19.37 -0.60
C ALA A 278 32.01 -19.76 0.57
N ALA A 279 31.46 -20.05 1.75
CA ALA A 279 32.20 -20.54 2.91
C ALA A 279 32.58 -22.04 2.83
N GLY A 280 32.25 -22.73 1.73
CA GLY A 280 32.70 -24.10 1.45
C GLY A 280 31.66 -25.19 1.63
N VAL A 281 30.40 -24.86 1.94
CA VAL A 281 29.30 -25.84 1.98
C VAL A 281 28.87 -26.17 0.55
N ARG A 282 29.31 -27.32 0.04
CA ARG A 282 29.07 -27.73 -1.37
C ARG A 282 27.93 -28.72 -1.56
N ASP A 283 27.66 -29.57 -0.57
CA ASP A 283 26.58 -30.55 -0.65
C ASP A 283 25.20 -29.88 -0.54
N PHE A 284 24.29 -30.24 -1.44
CA PHE A 284 22.94 -29.66 -1.50
C PHE A 284 22.17 -29.86 -0.19
N LYS A 285 22.22 -31.06 0.42
CA LYS A 285 21.47 -31.34 1.64
C LYS A 285 22.01 -30.53 2.81
N LYS A 286 23.35 -30.47 2.95
CA LYS A 286 24.00 -29.65 3.98
C LYS A 286 23.69 -28.16 3.80
N LEU A 287 23.75 -27.67 2.56
CA LEU A 287 23.47 -26.27 2.24
C LEU A 287 22.00 -25.91 2.52
N TYR A 288 21.07 -26.79 2.15
CA TYR A 288 19.65 -26.62 2.45
C TYR A 288 19.38 -26.62 3.96
N HIS A 289 19.94 -27.58 4.72
CA HIS A 289 19.70 -27.66 6.18
C HIS A 289 20.29 -26.44 6.91
N ALA A 290 21.54 -26.10 6.63
CA ALA A 290 22.18 -24.92 7.24
C ALA A 290 21.42 -23.62 6.90
N GLY A 291 20.95 -23.50 5.66
CA GLY A 291 20.10 -22.39 5.23
C GLY A 291 18.74 -22.36 5.93
N ALA A 292 18.08 -23.51 6.00
CA ALA A 292 16.76 -23.65 6.62
C ALA A 292 16.81 -23.36 8.12
N ASP A 293 17.90 -23.69 8.80
CA ASP A 293 18.06 -23.38 10.23
C ASP A 293 18.11 -21.87 10.48
N VAL A 294 18.85 -21.11 9.66
CA VAL A 294 18.79 -19.63 9.67
C VAL A 294 17.39 -19.15 9.28
N GLY A 295 16.79 -19.77 8.27
CA GLY A 295 15.46 -19.46 7.79
C GLY A 295 14.36 -19.56 8.84
N LYS A 296 14.39 -20.58 9.71
CA LYS A 296 13.40 -20.76 10.79
C LYS A 296 13.35 -19.57 11.74
N GLU A 297 14.51 -19.05 12.14
CA GLU A 297 14.59 -17.85 13.00
C GLU A 297 13.96 -16.63 12.31
N HIS A 298 14.22 -16.46 11.01
CA HIS A 298 13.57 -15.39 10.24
C HIS A 298 12.05 -15.56 10.17
N ILE A 299 11.53 -16.79 9.97
CA ILE A 299 10.08 -17.05 9.95
C ILE A 299 9.45 -16.60 11.27
N VAL A 300 10.00 -17.02 12.40
CA VAL A 300 9.46 -16.70 13.73
C VAL A 300 9.40 -15.18 13.92
N SER A 301 10.47 -14.45 13.59
CA SER A 301 10.49 -12.99 13.69
C SER A 301 9.48 -12.34 12.75
N LEU A 302 9.40 -12.78 11.49
CA LEU A 302 8.57 -12.15 10.46
C LEU A 302 7.08 -12.33 10.72
N VAL A 303 6.66 -13.51 11.19
CA VAL A 303 5.26 -13.77 11.53
C VAL A 303 4.81 -12.81 12.64
N ASN A 304 5.64 -12.62 13.67
CA ASN A 304 5.32 -11.69 14.75
C ASN A 304 5.29 -10.22 14.25
N THR A 305 6.28 -9.81 13.46
CA THR A 305 6.31 -8.46 12.89
C THR A 305 5.09 -8.18 12.02
N LEU A 306 4.69 -9.12 11.17
CA LEU A 306 3.54 -8.95 10.29
C LEU A 306 2.23 -8.89 11.08
N ALA A 307 2.06 -9.78 12.07
CA ALA A 307 0.88 -9.81 12.92
C ALA A 307 0.72 -8.49 13.71
N LEU A 308 1.81 -7.99 14.31
CA LEU A 308 1.81 -6.72 15.03
C LEU A 308 1.57 -5.52 14.12
N ALA A 309 2.08 -5.54 12.88
CA ALA A 309 1.83 -4.47 11.92
C ALA A 309 0.35 -4.38 11.51
N TYR A 310 -0.30 -5.51 11.20
CA TYR A 310 -1.73 -5.53 10.87
C TYR A 310 -2.61 -5.24 12.08
N ALA A 311 -2.30 -5.80 13.25
CA ALA A 311 -3.01 -5.48 14.49
C ALA A 311 -2.88 -4.00 14.85
N GLY A 312 -1.69 -3.42 14.68
CA GLY A 312 -1.41 -2.00 14.87
C GLY A 312 -2.23 -1.10 13.93
N ALA A 313 -2.28 -1.43 12.64
CA ALA A 313 -3.11 -0.74 11.67
C ALA A 313 -4.62 -0.88 11.96
N SER A 314 -5.01 -1.99 12.58
CA SER A 314 -6.40 -2.29 12.96
C SER A 314 -6.78 -1.81 14.37
N LEU A 315 -5.93 -1.04 15.07
CA LEU A 315 -6.20 -0.57 16.42
C LEU A 315 -7.53 0.19 16.57
N PRO A 316 -7.89 1.14 15.67
CA PRO A 316 -9.18 1.82 15.78
C PRO A 316 -10.36 0.85 15.76
N LEU A 317 -10.29 -0.15 14.90
CA LEU A 317 -11.29 -1.20 14.78
C LEU A 317 -11.33 -2.09 16.04
N LEU A 318 -10.19 -2.42 16.64
CA LEU A 318 -10.14 -3.12 17.93
C LEU A 318 -10.75 -2.28 19.08
N LEU A 319 -10.52 -0.96 19.09
CA LEU A 319 -11.09 -0.05 20.08
C LEU A 319 -12.61 0.08 19.93
N LEU A 320 -13.11 0.22 18.70
CA LEU A 320 -14.56 0.26 18.44
C LEU A 320 -15.28 -0.94 19.04
N PHE A 321 -14.64 -2.12 19.05
CA PHE A 321 -15.23 -3.30 19.67
C PHE A 321 -15.10 -3.33 21.19
N SER A 322 -14.00 -2.83 21.76
CA SER A 322 -13.87 -2.70 23.21
C SER A 322 -14.94 -1.76 23.80
N LEU A 323 -15.34 -0.71 23.05
CA LEU A 323 -16.44 0.18 23.47
C LEU A 323 -17.81 -0.51 23.49
N ASN A 324 -17.98 -1.61 22.77
CA ASN A 324 -19.21 -2.40 22.71
C ASN A 324 -19.18 -3.65 23.63
N GLU A 325 -18.22 -3.71 24.55
CA GLU A 325 -18.07 -4.81 25.51
C GLU A 325 -19.38 -5.03 26.31
N GLY A 326 -19.91 -6.26 26.24
CA GLY A 326 -21.13 -6.67 26.95
C GLY A 326 -22.44 -6.44 26.19
N GLN A 327 -22.44 -5.69 25.08
CA GLN A 327 -23.64 -5.46 24.26
C GLN A 327 -23.76 -6.46 23.10
N VAL A 328 -22.62 -6.80 22.48
CA VAL A 328 -22.57 -7.73 21.34
C VAL A 328 -21.69 -8.93 21.70
N PRO A 329 -22.19 -10.17 21.56
CA PRO A 329 -21.38 -11.37 21.76
C PRO A 329 -20.12 -11.40 20.87
N TYR A 330 -18.97 -11.78 21.43
CA TYR A 330 -17.69 -11.83 20.70
C TYR A 330 -17.73 -12.62 19.40
N TRP A 331 -18.52 -13.70 19.32
CA TRP A 331 -18.63 -14.50 18.11
C TRP A 331 -19.26 -13.72 16.95
N ILE A 332 -20.14 -12.74 17.21
CA ILE A 332 -20.73 -11.87 16.19
C ILE A 332 -19.68 -10.91 15.65
N ILE A 333 -18.90 -10.31 16.56
CA ILE A 333 -17.81 -9.38 16.23
C ILE A 333 -16.74 -10.09 15.39
N LEU A 334 -16.29 -11.27 15.85
CA LEU A 334 -15.28 -12.07 15.17
C LEU A 334 -15.77 -12.61 13.82
N ASN A 335 -17.07 -12.84 13.67
CA ASN A 335 -17.70 -13.23 12.40
C ASN A 335 -17.94 -12.02 11.46
N GLY A 336 -17.77 -10.80 11.96
CA GLY A 336 -17.93 -9.58 11.18
C GLY A 336 -16.94 -9.51 10.02
N GLN A 337 -17.37 -8.92 8.91
CA GLN A 337 -16.57 -8.87 7.68
C GLN A 337 -15.26 -8.09 7.88
N MET A 338 -15.29 -6.95 8.58
CA MET A 338 -14.09 -6.13 8.81
C MET A 338 -12.99 -6.89 9.58
N ILE A 339 -13.35 -7.58 10.67
CA ILE A 339 -12.41 -8.42 11.44
C ILE A 339 -11.94 -9.62 10.62
N THR A 340 -12.88 -10.33 10.00
CA THR A 340 -12.56 -11.56 9.27
C THR A 340 -11.63 -11.27 8.09
N GLU A 341 -11.80 -10.15 7.39
CA GLU A 341 -10.91 -9.74 6.31
C GLU A 341 -9.48 -9.47 6.79
N GLU A 342 -9.29 -8.76 7.92
CA GLU A 342 -7.95 -8.51 8.47
C GLU A 342 -7.29 -9.79 9.03
N ILE A 343 -8.06 -10.68 9.66
CA ILE A 343 -7.57 -11.99 10.09
C ILE A 343 -7.12 -12.81 8.89
N VAL A 344 -7.96 -12.90 7.84
CA VAL A 344 -7.62 -13.64 6.62
C VAL A 344 -6.40 -13.04 5.93
N ARG A 345 -6.31 -11.72 5.80
CA ARG A 345 -5.14 -11.02 5.25
C ARG A 345 -3.86 -11.37 6.02
N THR A 346 -3.92 -11.34 7.35
CA THR A 346 -2.80 -11.68 8.23
C THR A 346 -2.38 -13.15 8.08
N LEU A 347 -3.33 -14.07 8.01
CA LEU A 347 -3.08 -15.51 7.86
C LEU A 347 -2.48 -15.86 6.50
N VAL A 348 -3.03 -15.30 5.41
CA VAL A 348 -2.49 -15.51 4.06
C VAL A 348 -1.08 -14.95 3.97
N GLY A 349 -0.86 -13.73 4.47
CA GLY A 349 0.47 -13.11 4.47
C GLY A 349 1.50 -13.89 5.28
N SER A 350 1.15 -14.31 6.50
CA SER A 350 2.04 -15.10 7.36
C SER A 350 2.37 -16.45 6.73
N THR A 351 1.38 -17.13 6.15
CA THR A 351 1.58 -18.42 5.48
C THR A 351 2.46 -18.26 4.23
N ALA A 352 2.27 -17.20 3.45
CA ALA A 352 3.13 -16.89 2.31
C ALA A 352 4.60 -16.72 2.74
N LEU A 353 4.87 -16.04 3.85
CA LEU A 353 6.22 -15.88 4.40
C LEU A 353 6.82 -17.19 4.90
N ILE A 354 6.02 -18.02 5.59
CA ILE A 354 6.43 -19.36 6.01
C ILE A 354 6.85 -20.21 4.81
N LEU A 355 6.18 -20.07 3.66
CA LEU A 355 6.52 -20.76 2.41
C LEU A 355 7.69 -20.11 1.67
N ALA A 356 7.86 -18.79 1.75
CA ALA A 356 8.92 -18.05 1.06
C ALA A 356 10.33 -18.55 1.42
N VAL A 357 10.55 -18.82 2.70
CA VAL A 357 11.85 -19.26 3.23
C VAL A 357 12.30 -20.62 2.69
N PRO A 358 11.53 -21.72 2.80
CA PRO A 358 11.95 -23.01 2.25
C PRO A 358 12.06 -22.97 0.72
N ILE A 359 11.20 -22.23 0.02
CA ILE A 359 11.25 -22.09 -1.44
C ILE A 359 12.54 -21.38 -1.87
N SER A 360 12.85 -20.23 -1.26
CA SER A 360 14.08 -19.49 -1.56
C SER A 360 15.34 -20.27 -1.20
N THR A 361 15.32 -20.99 -0.07
CA THR A 361 16.40 -21.88 0.34
C THR A 361 16.62 -23.01 -0.69
N LEU A 362 15.54 -23.64 -1.14
CA LEU A 362 15.58 -24.72 -2.14
C LEU A 362 16.14 -24.23 -3.48
N CYS A 363 15.60 -23.12 -3.99
CA CYS A 363 16.03 -22.51 -5.26
C CYS A 363 17.51 -22.14 -5.22
N ALA A 364 17.97 -21.49 -4.13
CA ALA A 364 19.35 -21.09 -4.00
C ALA A 364 20.29 -22.29 -3.80
N ALA A 365 19.94 -23.25 -2.95
CA ALA A 365 20.77 -24.43 -2.72
C ALA A 365 20.96 -25.21 -4.03
N TRP A 366 19.88 -25.40 -4.79
CA TRP A 366 19.93 -26.06 -6.09
C TRP A 366 20.82 -25.31 -7.09
N PHE A 367 20.72 -23.98 -7.13
CA PHE A 367 21.50 -23.15 -8.05
C PHE A 367 23.00 -23.16 -7.71
N TYR A 368 23.36 -22.98 -6.43
CA TYR A 368 24.76 -22.86 -6.02
C TYR A 368 25.48 -24.21 -5.99
N THR A 369 24.81 -25.32 -5.70
CA THR A 369 25.45 -26.66 -5.74
C THR A 369 25.79 -27.10 -7.16
N ARG A 370 24.90 -26.90 -8.16
CA ARG A 370 25.15 -27.31 -9.56
C ARG A 370 26.37 -26.65 -10.20
N ARG A 371 26.70 -25.42 -9.80
CA ARG A 371 27.81 -24.67 -10.41
C ARG A 371 29.18 -25.16 -9.97
N THR A 372 29.30 -25.66 -8.74
CA THR A 372 30.53 -26.28 -8.25
C THR A 372 30.86 -27.57 -9.01
N SER A 373 29.84 -28.27 -9.55
CA SER A 373 30.01 -29.47 -10.36
C SER A 373 30.53 -29.19 -11.78
N ASP A 374 30.27 -27.99 -12.33
CA ASP A 374 30.74 -27.58 -13.66
C ASP A 374 32.15 -26.96 -13.63
N GLN A 375 32.73 -26.73 -12.44
CA GLN A 375 34.07 -26.15 -12.24
C GLN A 375 35.07 -27.12 -11.59
N ALA A 376 34.63 -28.32 -11.24
CA ALA A 376 35.45 -29.44 -10.78
C ALA A 376 35.53 -30.47 -11.91
#